data_AF-A0A538AYB7-F1
#
_entry.id   AF-A0A538AYB7-F1
#
_cell.length_a   1.000
_cell.length_b   1.000
_cell.length_c   1.000
_cell.angle_alpha   90.00
_cell.angle_beta   90.00
_cell.angle_gamma   90.00
#
_symmetry.space_group_name_H-M   'P 1'
#
loop_
_entity.id
_entity.type
_entity.pdbx_description
1 polymer ?
#
loop_
_entity_poly.entity_id
_entity_poly.type
_entity_poly.pdbx_seq_one_letter_code
_entity_poly.pdbx_strand_id
1 'polypeptide(L)'
;MLHALWVFRDVPYQLRERVLAIWKTAIVPYEVGGQELAALGRLADATRDAGVSFAIVVMPVTDDYINIHPHGRQDYDRFRHVLDTFVRERAIPLIDLMAEIPSHEGYADPVHRNDEGRRSFTEILSGCAAGLIQPDARSRSDA
;
A
#
# COMPACT_ATOMS: atom_id res chain seq x y z
N MET A 1 21.45 -2.20 2.67
CA MET A 1 19.99 -2.39 2.60
C MET A 1 19.51 -3.52 1.67
N LEU A 2 20.40 -4.38 1.14
CA LEU A 2 20.02 -5.52 0.26
C LEU A 2 19.70 -6.83 1.01
N HIS A 3 19.93 -6.90 2.33
CA HIS A 3 19.72 -8.14 3.11
C HIS A 3 18.25 -8.41 3.51
N ALA A 4 17.39 -7.40 3.56
CA ALA A 4 15.98 -7.58 3.91
C ALA A 4 15.19 -8.33 2.82
N LEU A 5 15.61 -8.22 1.55
CA LEU A 5 14.97 -8.89 0.41
C LEU A 5 15.13 -10.42 0.42
N TRP A 6 16.02 -10.96 1.24
CA TRP A 6 16.25 -12.42 1.34
C TRP A 6 15.40 -13.11 2.41
N VAL A 7 14.75 -12.35 3.30
CA VAL A 7 14.13 -12.91 4.51
C VAL A 7 12.83 -13.66 4.22
N PHE A 8 12.16 -13.39 3.10
CA PHE A 8 10.84 -13.95 2.76
C PHE A 8 10.84 -14.83 1.51
N ARG A 9 12.02 -15.18 1.01
CA ARG A 9 12.16 -16.04 -0.15
C ARG A 9 11.71 -17.45 0.18
N ASP A 10 10.76 -18.00 -0.59
CA ASP A 10 10.20 -19.34 -0.39
C ASP A 10 9.63 -19.60 1.02
N VAL A 11 9.29 -18.54 1.76
CA VAL A 11 8.70 -18.65 3.10
C VAL A 11 7.19 -18.83 2.93
N PRO A 12 6.61 -19.97 3.35
CA PRO A 12 5.15 -20.11 3.38
C PRO A 12 4.58 -19.18 4.45
N TYR A 13 3.31 -18.84 4.32
CA TYR A 13 2.61 -18.02 5.29
C TYR A 13 2.78 -18.53 6.72
N GLN A 14 3.25 -17.67 7.62
CA GLN A 14 3.42 -18.01 9.03
C GLN A 14 2.87 -16.92 9.94
N LEU A 15 1.87 -17.30 10.74
CA LEU A 15 1.35 -16.48 11.81
C LEU A 15 1.87 -16.96 13.17
N ARG A 16 3.11 -16.57 13.51
CA ARG A 16 3.70 -16.96 14.80
C ARG A 16 3.13 -16.10 15.92
N GLU A 17 2.75 -16.70 17.04
CA GLU A 17 2.21 -15.97 18.21
C GLU A 17 3.12 -14.83 18.68
N ARG A 18 4.45 -15.06 18.70
CA ARG A 18 5.43 -14.03 19.06
C ARG A 18 5.39 -12.83 18.11
N VAL A 19 5.22 -13.07 16.80
CA VAL A 19 5.13 -12.01 15.79
C VAL A 19 3.81 -11.26 15.94
N LEU A 20 2.71 -11.97 16.16
CA LEU A 20 1.40 -11.38 16.49
C LEU A 20 1.46 -10.47 17.73
N ALA A 21 2.15 -10.89 18.80
CA ALA A 21 2.27 -10.10 20.02
C ALA A 21 3.03 -8.79 19.78
N ILE A 22 4.09 -8.83 18.96
CA ILE A 22 4.84 -7.64 18.55
C ILE A 22 3.93 -6.68 17.78
N TRP A 23 3.20 -7.20 16.79
CA TRP A 23 2.27 -6.39 16.00
C TRP A 23 1.17 -5.78 16.86
N LYS A 24 0.51 -6.57 17.72
CA LYS A 24 -0.51 -6.09 18.66
C LYS A 24 -0.01 -4.96 19.55
N THR A 25 1.25 -5.03 19.98
CA THR A 25 1.86 -3.95 20.79
C THR A 25 2.11 -2.70 19.94
N ALA A 26 2.60 -2.88 18.70
CA ALA A 26 2.92 -1.78 17.80
C ALA A 26 1.68 -0.99 17.35
N ILE A 27 0.51 -1.61 17.30
CA ILE A 27 -0.75 -0.97 16.88
C ILE A 27 -1.54 -0.37 18.05
N VAL A 28 -1.08 -0.47 19.31
CA VAL A 28 -1.75 0.17 20.45
C VAL A 28 -1.93 1.69 20.24
N PRO A 29 -0.92 2.45 19.77
CA PRO A 29 -1.09 3.87 19.49
C PRO A 29 -1.67 4.15 18.09
N TYR A 30 -2.29 3.17 17.43
CA TYR A 30 -2.81 3.34 16.07
C TYR A 30 -3.94 4.37 16.01
N GLU A 31 -3.77 5.37 15.15
CA GLU A 31 -4.80 6.34 14.80
C GLU A 31 -4.86 6.52 13.27
N VAL A 32 -6.07 6.52 12.72
CA VAL A 32 -6.27 6.82 11.30
C VAL A 32 -6.21 8.33 11.07
N GLY A 33 -5.30 8.74 10.19
CA GLY A 33 -5.24 10.12 9.68
C GLY A 33 -4.34 11.06 10.48
N GLY A 34 -3.56 10.53 11.42
CA GLY A 34 -2.63 11.30 12.25
C GLY A 34 -1.31 11.66 11.54
N GLN A 35 -0.19 11.40 12.23
CA GLN A 35 1.15 11.82 11.82
C GLN A 35 1.55 11.32 10.43
N GLU A 36 1.21 10.08 10.10
CA GLU A 36 1.56 9.42 8.84
C GLU A 36 0.85 10.08 7.65
N LEU A 37 -0.43 10.46 7.81
CA LEU A 37 -1.18 11.14 6.76
C LEU A 37 -0.64 12.57 6.55
N ALA A 38 -0.30 13.27 7.63
CA ALA A 38 0.34 14.58 7.54
C ALA A 38 1.71 14.51 6.84
N ALA A 39 2.49 13.44 7.11
CA ALA A 39 3.76 13.19 6.43
C ALA A 39 3.57 12.88 4.94
N LEU A 40 2.56 12.07 4.59
CA LEU A 40 2.19 11.80 3.21
C LEU A 40 1.79 13.09 2.47
N GLY A 41 1.05 13.98 3.13
CA GLY A 41 0.72 15.32 2.62
C GLY A 41 1.97 16.12 2.24
N ARG A 42 2.92 16.23 3.17
CA ARG A 42 4.19 16.94 2.93
C ARG A 42 5.01 16.31 1.79
N LEU A 43 5.03 14.98 1.71
CA LEU A 43 5.73 14.28 0.63
C LEU A 43 5.08 14.61 -0.74
N ALA A 44 3.75 14.52 -0.83
CA ALA A 44 3.03 14.81 -2.06
C ALA A 44 3.23 16.26 -2.54
N ASP A 45 3.18 17.22 -1.62
CA ASP A 45 3.46 18.63 -1.93
C ASP A 45 4.89 18.81 -2.43
N ALA A 46 5.89 18.24 -1.74
CA ALA A 46 7.28 18.33 -2.14
C ALA A 46 7.56 17.68 -3.52
N THR A 47 6.94 16.53 -3.83
CA THR A 47 7.09 15.89 -5.14
C THR A 47 6.48 16.74 -6.25
N ARG A 48 5.31 17.35 -6.01
CA ARG A 48 4.66 18.25 -6.96
C ARG A 48 5.52 19.48 -7.23
N ASP A 49 6.04 20.11 -6.19
CA ASP A 49 6.86 21.32 -6.30
C ASP A 49 8.19 21.03 -7.03
N ALA A 50 8.69 19.80 -6.93
CA ALA A 50 9.86 19.32 -7.67
C ALA A 50 9.55 18.88 -9.12
N GLY A 51 8.29 18.93 -9.57
CA GLY A 51 7.88 18.47 -10.90
C GLY A 51 7.97 16.94 -11.07
N VAL A 52 7.94 16.18 -9.98
CA VAL A 52 7.99 14.71 -9.99
C VAL A 52 6.57 14.16 -9.94
N SER A 53 6.22 13.33 -10.92
CA SER A 53 4.96 12.60 -10.92
C SER A 53 4.87 11.68 -9.70
N PHE A 54 3.74 11.76 -8.99
CA PHE A 54 3.50 11.02 -7.76
C PHE A 54 2.20 10.24 -7.87
N ALA A 55 2.22 8.97 -7.47
CA ALA A 55 1.05 8.12 -7.37
C ALA A 55 1.12 7.31 -6.08
N ILE A 56 -0.04 6.97 -5.53
CA ILE A 56 -0.15 6.16 -4.32
C ILE A 56 -0.56 4.75 -4.72
N VAL A 57 0.14 3.76 -4.16
CA VAL A 57 -0.21 2.34 -4.30
C VAL A 57 -0.64 1.84 -2.94
N VAL A 58 -1.83 1.24 -2.86
CA VAL A 58 -2.29 0.60 -1.63
C VAL A 58 -2.16 -0.91 -1.75
N MET A 59 -1.30 -1.45 -0.90
CA MET A 59 -1.05 -2.87 -0.83
C MET A 59 -2.20 -3.58 -0.10
N PRO A 60 -2.70 -4.71 -0.60
CA PRO A 60 -3.59 -5.55 0.18
C PRO A 60 -2.83 -6.16 1.36
N VAL A 61 -3.56 -6.37 2.45
CA VAL A 61 -3.11 -7.05 3.67
C VAL A 61 -4.04 -8.21 3.96
N THR A 62 -3.57 -9.19 4.73
CA THR A 62 -4.40 -10.33 5.13
C THR A 62 -5.47 -9.93 6.15
N ASP A 63 -6.54 -10.72 6.25
CA ASP A 63 -7.55 -10.54 7.30
C ASP A 63 -6.95 -10.70 8.71
N ASP A 64 -5.91 -11.52 8.87
CA ASP A 64 -5.18 -11.65 10.13
C ASP A 64 -4.58 -10.32 10.59
N TYR A 65 -4.04 -9.52 9.66
CA TYR A 65 -3.55 -8.18 9.99
C TYR A 65 -4.69 -7.26 10.37
N ILE A 66 -5.81 -7.29 9.64
CA ILE A 66 -6.98 -6.45 9.98
C ILE A 66 -7.50 -6.82 11.38
N ASN A 67 -7.59 -8.10 11.70
CA ASN A 67 -8.16 -8.60 12.95
C ASN A 67 -7.30 -8.30 14.19
N ILE A 68 -6.02 -7.94 14.04
CA ILE A 68 -5.23 -7.52 15.19
C ILE A 68 -5.52 -6.08 15.61
N HIS A 69 -6.02 -5.21 14.71
CA HIS A 69 -6.32 -3.81 15.01
C HIS A 69 -7.33 -3.66 16.16
N PRO A 70 -7.25 -2.60 16.98
CA PRO A 70 -8.15 -2.41 18.13
C PRO A 70 -9.64 -2.48 17.77
N HIS A 71 -10.03 -1.95 16.61
CA HIS A 71 -11.40 -2.03 16.09
C HIS A 71 -11.51 -2.89 14.81
N GLY A 72 -10.48 -3.70 14.53
CA GLY A 72 -10.49 -4.66 13.43
C GLY A 72 -10.83 -4.03 12.07
N ARG A 73 -11.87 -4.58 11.43
CA ARG A 73 -12.39 -4.10 10.13
C ARG A 73 -12.80 -2.62 10.15
N GLN A 74 -13.31 -2.09 11.26
CA GLN A 74 -13.73 -0.70 11.34
C GLN A 74 -12.55 0.27 11.15
N ASP A 75 -11.39 -0.05 11.72
CA ASP A 75 -10.16 0.73 11.54
C ASP A 75 -9.70 0.70 10.08
N TYR A 76 -9.79 -0.47 9.45
CA TYR A 76 -9.47 -0.64 8.03
C TYR A 76 -10.39 0.18 7.12
N ASP A 77 -11.71 0.14 7.35
CA ASP A 77 -12.68 0.90 6.55
C ASP A 77 -12.48 2.41 6.72
N ARG A 78 -12.18 2.86 7.95
CA ARG A 78 -11.84 4.26 8.23
C ARG A 78 -10.56 4.67 7.51
N PHE A 79 -9.53 3.83 7.50
CA PHE A 79 -8.31 4.05 6.72
C PHE A 79 -8.62 4.25 5.23
N ARG A 80 -9.45 3.36 4.64
CA ARG A 80 -9.84 3.48 3.23
C ARG A 80 -10.53 4.80 2.94
N HIS A 81 -11.48 5.20 3.79
CA HIS A 81 -12.21 6.46 3.61
C HIS A 81 -11.30 7.69 3.71
N VAL A 82 -10.39 7.70 4.69
CA VAL A 82 -9.43 8.80 4.88
C VAL A 82 -8.47 8.89 3.71
N LEU A 83 -7.98 7.76 3.20
CA LEU A 83 -7.09 7.73 2.05
C LEU A 83 -7.80 8.17 0.76
N ASP A 84 -9.02 7.68 0.50
CA ASP A 84 -9.84 8.09 -0.65
C ASP A 84 -10.07 9.62 -0.66
N THR A 85 -10.39 10.18 0.51
CA THR A 85 -10.55 11.63 0.67
C THR A 85 -9.24 12.35 0.37
N PHE A 86 -8.13 11.88 0.94
CA PHE A 86 -6.81 12.49 0.73
C PHE A 86 -6.38 12.51 -0.75
N VAL A 87 -6.57 11.40 -1.47
CA VAL A 87 -6.18 11.33 -2.89
C VAL A 87 -7.10 12.17 -3.77
N ARG A 88 -8.40 12.22 -3.48
CA ARG A 88 -9.38 13.02 -4.22
C ARG A 88 -9.10 14.52 -4.07
N GLU A 89 -8.85 14.98 -2.85
CA GLU A 89 -8.55 16.40 -2.57
C GLU A 89 -7.28 16.91 -3.27
N ARG A 90 -6.31 16.01 -3.50
CA ARG A 90 -5.01 16.34 -4.10
C ARG A 90 -4.88 15.93 -5.56
N ALA A 91 -5.93 15.33 -6.13
CA ALA A 91 -5.93 14.74 -7.47
C ALA A 91 -4.73 13.79 -7.69
N ILE A 92 -4.36 13.01 -6.68
CA ILE A 92 -3.26 12.05 -6.75
C ILE A 92 -3.79 10.73 -7.34
N PRO A 93 -3.18 10.18 -8.39
CA PRO A 93 -3.53 8.85 -8.89
C PRO A 93 -3.40 7.79 -7.80
N LEU A 94 -4.44 6.98 -7.63
CA LEU A 94 -4.49 5.87 -6.68
C LEU A 94 -4.54 4.54 -7.44
N ILE A 95 -3.59 3.66 -7.14
CA ILE A 95 -3.61 2.25 -7.52
C ILE A 95 -4.08 1.47 -6.29
N ASP A 96 -5.39 1.25 -6.19
CA ASP A 96 -6.01 0.49 -5.08
C ASP A 96 -6.01 -1.01 -5.43
N LEU A 97 -5.11 -1.76 -4.79
CA LEU A 97 -5.01 -3.22 -4.93
C LEU A 97 -5.63 -3.95 -3.74
N MET A 98 -6.41 -3.26 -2.89
CA MET A 98 -7.05 -3.87 -1.74
C MET A 98 -8.15 -4.87 -2.11
N ALA A 99 -8.78 -4.70 -3.27
CA ALA A 99 -9.77 -5.67 -3.78
C ALA A 99 -9.13 -6.99 -4.23
N GLU A 100 -7.82 -6.98 -4.50
CA GLU A 100 -7.06 -8.19 -4.75
C GLU A 100 -6.61 -8.79 -3.42
N ILE A 101 -7.57 -9.33 -2.65
CA ILE A 101 -7.27 -10.09 -1.45
C ILE A 101 -6.65 -11.42 -1.90
N PRO A 102 -5.33 -11.62 -1.73
CA PRO A 102 -4.70 -12.85 -2.15
C PRO A 102 -5.03 -13.93 -1.13
N SER A 103 -5.16 -15.17 -1.60
CA SER A 103 -4.99 -16.32 -0.71
C SER A 103 -3.71 -16.14 0.11
N HIS A 104 -3.66 -16.75 1.31
CA HIS A 104 -2.45 -16.72 2.15
C HIS A 104 -1.19 -17.19 1.39
N GLU A 105 -1.34 -17.91 0.28
CA GLU A 105 -0.27 -18.38 -0.60
C GLU A 105 0.60 -17.24 -1.15
N GLY A 106 0.10 -16.00 -1.26
CA GLY A 106 0.87 -14.84 -1.69
C GLY A 106 1.68 -14.13 -0.60
N TYR A 107 1.62 -14.60 0.65
CA TYR A 107 2.20 -13.93 1.82
C TYR A 107 3.19 -14.80 2.57
N ALA A 108 4.19 -14.15 3.15
CA ALA A 108 5.07 -14.76 4.14
C ALA A 108 4.55 -14.51 5.57
N ASP A 109 3.90 -13.36 5.80
CA ASP A 109 3.27 -12.98 7.07
C ASP A 109 2.07 -12.05 6.80
N PRO A 110 1.33 -11.55 7.82
CA PRO A 110 0.10 -10.79 7.60
C PRO A 110 0.17 -9.56 6.70
N VAL A 111 1.36 -8.98 6.50
CA VAL A 111 1.56 -7.75 5.71
C VAL A 111 2.64 -7.87 4.63
N HIS A 112 3.56 -8.84 4.73
CA HIS A 112 4.65 -9.03 3.77
C HIS A 112 4.34 -10.14 2.78
N ARG A 113 4.49 -9.82 1.49
CA ARG A 113 4.37 -10.79 0.39
C ARG A 113 5.59 -11.70 0.33
N ASN A 114 5.37 -12.96 -0.04
CA ASN A 114 6.45 -13.89 -0.37
C ASN A 114 6.90 -13.70 -1.83
N ASP A 115 7.74 -14.60 -2.34
CA ASP A 115 8.31 -14.49 -3.68
C ASP A 115 7.27 -14.59 -4.81
N GLU A 116 6.25 -15.44 -4.62
CA GLU A 116 5.12 -15.58 -5.54
C GLU A 116 4.27 -14.30 -5.53
N GLY A 117 3.83 -13.88 -4.34
CA GLY A 117 3.05 -12.65 -4.19
C GLY A 117 3.78 -11.42 -4.70
N ARG A 118 5.10 -11.33 -4.53
CA ARG A 118 5.94 -10.25 -5.08
C ARG A 118 5.95 -10.27 -6.60
N ARG A 119 6.06 -11.45 -7.23
CA ARG A 119 6.05 -11.58 -8.70
C ARG A 119 4.71 -11.12 -9.28
N SER A 120 3.61 -11.66 -8.76
CA SER A 120 2.26 -11.27 -9.19
C SER A 120 2.01 -9.77 -8.98
N PHE A 121 2.41 -9.24 -7.82
CA PHE A 121 2.30 -7.81 -7.54
C PHE A 121 3.10 -6.95 -8.53
N THR A 122 4.32 -7.37 -8.86
CA THR A 122 5.18 -6.63 -9.81
C THR A 122 4.54 -6.56 -11.19
N GLU A 123 3.92 -7.64 -11.65
CA GLU A 123 3.22 -7.70 -12.93
C GLU A 123 2.02 -6.75 -12.95
N ILE A 124 1.16 -6.80 -11.92
CA ILE A 124 0.00 -5.91 -11.78
C ILE A 124 0.44 -4.45 -11.75
N LEU A 125 1.39 -4.12 -10.87
CA LEU A 125 1.87 -2.76 -10.71
C LEU A 125 2.51 -2.21 -12.00
N SER A 126 3.27 -3.04 -12.73
CA SER A 126 3.86 -2.62 -14.01
C SER A 126 2.78 -2.30 -15.04
N GLY A 127 1.69 -3.08 -15.07
CA GLY A 127 0.53 -2.79 -15.92
C GLY A 127 -0.16 -1.47 -15.56
N CYS A 128 -0.40 -1.22 -14.27
CA CYS A 128 -0.99 0.03 -13.80
C CYS A 128 -0.10 1.24 -14.08
N ALA A 129 1.20 1.12 -13.80
CA ALA A 129 2.17 2.20 -13.99
C ALA A 129 2.33 2.59 -15.46
N ALA A 130 2.27 1.62 -16.39
CA ALA A 130 2.31 1.90 -17.82
C ALA A 130 1.16 2.84 -18.26
N GLY A 131 -0.02 2.72 -17.65
CA GLY A 131 -1.18 3.59 -17.90
C GLY A 131 -1.01 5.02 -17.37
N LEU A 132 -0.20 5.22 -16.33
CA LEU A 132 0.07 6.53 -15.74
C LEU A 132 1.17 7.31 -16.47
N ILE A 133 2.05 6.60 -17.20
CA ILE A 133 3.20 7.19 -17.89
C ILE A 133 2.86 7.60 -19.32
N GLN A 134 1.71 7.20 -19.87
CA GLN A 134 1.32 7.66 -21.21
C GLN A 134 1.09 9.18 -21.19
N PRO A 135 1.93 9.95 -21.89
CA PRO A 135 1.71 11.39 -21.99
C PRO A 135 0.46 11.58 -22.83
N ASP A 136 -0.37 12.55 -22.46
CA ASP A 136 -1.49 13.01 -23.26
C ASP A 136 -1.10 13.04 -24.75
N ALA A 137 -1.61 12.08 -25.52
CA ALA A 137 -1.51 12.08 -26.98
C ALA A 137 -2.42 13.16 -27.60
N ARG A 138 -2.82 14.17 -26.81
CA ARG A 138 -3.78 15.23 -27.17
C ARG A 138 -3.24 16.62 -26.82
N SER A 139 -2.02 16.95 -27.25
CA SER A 139 -1.66 18.35 -27.49
C SER A 139 -0.52 18.48 -28.51
N ARG A 140 -0.70 17.99 -29.73
CA ARG A 140 0.08 18.47 -30.87
C ARG A 140 -0.84 18.89 -32.01
N SER A 141 -0.81 20.22 -32.23
CA SER A 141 -1.21 21.02 -33.40
C SER A 141 -2.68 21.04 -33.82
N ASP A 142 -3.41 22.01 -33.26
CA ASP A 142 -4.14 23.00 -34.07
C ASP A 142 -3.60 24.39 -33.67
N ALA A 143 -2.58 24.86 -34.39
CA ALA A 143 -2.17 26.27 -34.48
C ALA A 143 -1.22 26.42 -35.69
#